data_AF-A0A7S0K1Y6-F1
#
_entry.id   AF-A0A7S0K1Y6-F1
#
_cell.length_a   1.000
_cell.length_b   1.000
_cell.length_c   1.000
_cell.angle_alpha   90.00
_cell.angle_beta   90.00
_cell.angle_gamma   90.00
#
_symmetry.space_group_name_H-M   'P 1'
#
loop_
_entity.id
_entity.type
_entity.pdbx_description
1 polymer ?
#
loop_
_entity_poly.entity_id
_entity_poly.type
_entity_poly.pdbx_seq_one_letter_code
_entity_poly.pdbx_strand_id
1 'polypeptide(L)'
;PASSTLTGARPGLAISPPTHGLESHGAMASLAAFLRERSNPATWLSRTRTLHLFLGNEASDADSIISSICMAFLRQRAMPAESHFCAPWVQCRRGELKVRAETEALLRCAGIDPAWLVYRDDWQLPLDPHSHGEVVLNLVDHNKLSQQGDHLHDWADDAVEAIWDHHPDLGCHMVSE
;
A
#
# COMPACT_ATOMS: atom_id res chain seq x y z
N PRO A 1 12.45 -16.49 -60.22
CA PRO A 1 11.72 -17.48 -59.39
C PRO A 1 12.64 -18.08 -58.30
N ALA A 2 12.44 -17.94 -56.99
CA ALA A 2 11.55 -17.14 -56.15
C ALA A 2 12.34 -16.93 -54.84
N SER A 3 12.27 -15.72 -54.29
CA SER A 3 12.79 -15.37 -52.96
C SER A 3 11.75 -15.72 -51.90
N SER A 4 12.18 -16.21 -50.74
CA SER A 4 11.33 -16.19 -49.53
C SER A 4 12.17 -16.15 -48.26
N THR A 5 12.38 -14.93 -47.76
CA THR A 5 12.68 -14.59 -46.37
C THR A 5 11.45 -14.82 -45.50
N LEU A 6 11.56 -15.63 -44.44
CA LEU A 6 10.54 -15.79 -43.40
C LEU A 6 10.87 -14.85 -42.22
N THR A 7 10.35 -13.64 -42.27
CA THR A 7 10.19 -12.73 -41.13
C THR A 7 8.84 -13.00 -40.48
N GLY A 8 8.84 -13.49 -39.23
CA GLY A 8 7.63 -13.71 -38.44
C GLY A 8 7.74 -13.09 -37.06
N ALA A 9 7.73 -11.76 -36.98
CA ALA A 9 7.52 -11.05 -35.73
C ALA A 9 6.03 -11.16 -35.36
N ARG A 10 5.72 -11.79 -34.23
CA ARG A 10 4.37 -11.77 -33.65
C ARG A 10 4.06 -10.35 -33.16
N PRO A 11 2.95 -9.72 -33.56
CA PRO A 11 2.54 -8.44 -32.99
C PRO A 11 2.22 -8.66 -31.50
N GLY A 12 2.76 -7.80 -30.65
CA GLY A 12 2.47 -7.78 -29.22
C GLY A 12 0.97 -7.67 -28.99
N LEU A 13 0.47 -8.49 -28.05
CA LEU A 13 -0.88 -8.42 -27.54
C LEU A 13 -1.04 -7.07 -26.83
N ALA A 14 -1.60 -6.08 -27.52
CA ALA A 14 -2.03 -4.84 -26.89
C ALA A 14 -3.19 -5.19 -25.94
N ILE A 15 -2.91 -5.17 -24.64
CA ILE A 15 -3.94 -5.29 -23.61
C ILE A 15 -4.69 -3.96 -23.62
N SER A 16 -5.78 -3.89 -24.37
CA SER A 16 -6.69 -2.74 -24.31
C SER A 16 -7.35 -2.68 -22.94
N PRO A 17 -7.38 -1.53 -22.26
CA PRO A 17 -8.03 -1.42 -20.96
C PRO A 17 -9.54 -1.63 -21.09
N PRO A 18 -10.20 -2.22 -20.07
CA PRO A 18 -11.63 -2.48 -20.11
C PRO A 18 -12.44 -1.18 -20.11
N THR A 19 -13.35 -1.06 -21.07
CA THR A 19 -14.23 0.10 -21.24
C THR A 19 -15.46 0.02 -20.32
N HIS A 20 -15.27 0.19 -19.01
CA HIS A 20 -16.36 0.47 -18.07
C HIS A 20 -16.42 1.97 -17.75
N GLY A 21 -16.74 2.79 -18.76
CA GLY A 21 -16.21 4.16 -18.92
C GLY A 21 -16.74 5.33 -18.07
N LEU A 22 -17.65 5.18 -17.10
CA LEU A 22 -18.08 6.34 -16.29
C LEU A 22 -17.93 6.14 -14.77
N GLU A 23 -18.41 5.03 -14.21
CA GLU A 23 -18.26 4.76 -12.76
C GLU A 23 -16.81 4.42 -12.38
N SER A 24 -16.10 3.67 -13.24
CA SER A 24 -14.68 3.36 -13.02
C SER A 24 -13.81 4.61 -13.06
N HIS A 25 -14.13 5.58 -13.92
CA HIS A 25 -13.36 6.82 -14.03
C HIS A 25 -13.52 7.67 -12.76
N GLY A 26 -14.72 7.71 -12.18
CA GLY A 26 -14.96 8.39 -10.90
C GLY A 26 -14.24 7.72 -9.73
N ALA A 27 -14.29 6.37 -9.65
CA ALA A 27 -13.59 5.62 -8.61
C ALA A 27 -12.07 5.78 -8.71
N MET A 28 -11.51 5.71 -9.91
CA MET A 28 -10.08 5.89 -10.15
C MET A 28 -9.60 7.31 -9.85
N ALA A 29 -10.37 8.32 -10.24
CA ALA A 29 -10.08 9.71 -9.86
C ALA A 29 -10.11 9.91 -8.33
N SER A 30 -11.06 9.24 -7.65
CA SER A 30 -11.15 9.25 -6.18
C SER A 30 -9.95 8.58 -5.51
N LEU A 31 -9.47 7.44 -6.04
CA LEU A 31 -8.29 6.76 -5.52
C LEU A 31 -7.01 7.57 -5.74
N ALA A 32 -6.84 8.16 -6.93
CA ALA A 32 -5.69 9.02 -7.22
C ALA A 32 -5.63 10.24 -6.29
N ALA A 33 -6.78 10.90 -6.05
CA ALA A 33 -6.87 12.01 -5.11
C ALA A 33 -6.53 11.57 -3.67
N PHE A 34 -7.05 10.41 -3.25
CA PHE A 34 -6.76 9.80 -1.95
C PHE A 34 -5.26 9.57 -1.75
N LEU A 35 -4.56 8.96 -2.70
CA LEU A 35 -3.12 8.69 -2.61
C LEU A 35 -2.30 9.98 -2.63
N ARG A 36 -2.65 10.95 -3.47
CA ARG A 36 -1.95 12.25 -3.53
C ARG A 36 -2.02 13.00 -2.21
N GLU A 37 -3.20 13.01 -1.56
CA GLU A 37 -3.36 13.61 -0.23
C GLU A 37 -2.43 12.98 0.81
N ARG A 38 -2.10 11.69 0.66
CA ARG A 38 -1.26 10.91 1.57
C ARG A 38 0.21 10.89 1.21
N SER A 39 0.61 11.42 0.06
CA SER A 39 2.00 11.38 -0.42
C SER A 39 3.02 12.11 0.48
N ASN A 40 2.57 12.97 1.40
CA ASN A 40 3.43 13.65 2.37
C ASN A 40 3.15 13.18 3.81
N PRO A 41 3.94 12.23 4.32
CA PRO A 41 3.69 11.62 5.63
C PRO A 41 3.90 12.56 6.81
N ALA A 42 4.68 13.63 6.65
CA ALA A 42 4.86 14.66 7.68
C ALA A 42 3.56 15.39 8.06
N THR A 43 2.52 15.27 7.23
CA THR A 43 1.22 15.90 7.52
C THR A 43 0.23 14.96 8.21
N TRP A 44 0.45 13.65 8.21
CA TRP A 44 -0.56 12.66 8.60
C TRP A 44 -1.08 12.85 10.02
N LEU A 45 -0.18 13.00 11.00
CA LEU A 45 -0.54 13.19 12.41
C LEU A 45 -1.27 14.52 12.65
N SER A 46 -0.99 15.56 11.87
CA SER A 46 -1.70 16.84 12.01
C SER A 46 -3.14 16.79 11.47
N ARG A 47 -3.50 15.74 10.72
CA ARG A 47 -4.80 15.60 10.04
C ARG A 47 -5.84 14.88 10.88
N THR A 48 -5.44 14.20 11.94
CA THR A 48 -6.32 13.31 12.68
C THR A 48 -5.86 13.13 14.12
N ARG A 49 -6.75 12.61 14.96
CA ARG A 49 -6.40 12.06 16.26
C ARG A 49 -5.92 10.62 16.17
N THR A 50 -6.26 9.91 15.10
CA THR A 50 -5.93 8.48 14.93
C THR A 50 -5.56 8.18 13.49
N LEU A 51 -4.29 7.92 13.27
CA LEU A 51 -3.67 7.51 12.01
C LEU A 51 -3.71 5.98 11.91
N HIS A 52 -4.45 5.45 10.94
CA HIS A 52 -4.42 4.03 10.61
C HIS A 52 -3.42 3.78 9.48
N LEU A 53 -2.33 3.09 9.77
CA LEU A 53 -1.36 2.67 8.78
C LEU A 53 -1.69 1.26 8.30
N PHE A 54 -1.69 1.06 6.99
CA PHE A 54 -1.89 -0.25 6.36
C PHE A 54 -0.57 -0.74 5.79
N LEU A 55 -0.06 -1.84 6.32
CA LEU A 55 1.27 -2.36 6.05
C LEU A 55 1.15 -3.73 5.38
N GLY A 56 1.68 -3.84 4.16
CA GLY A 56 1.98 -5.14 3.55
C GLY A 56 3.24 -5.77 4.16
N ASN A 57 3.63 -6.94 3.67
CA ASN A 57 4.91 -7.56 4.05
C ASN A 57 6.14 -6.86 3.44
N GLU A 58 7.30 -7.17 4.00
CA GLU A 58 8.59 -6.64 3.57
C GLU A 58 9.03 -7.08 2.17
N ALA A 59 8.45 -8.16 1.61
CA ALA A 59 8.69 -8.51 0.22
C ALA A 59 8.10 -7.43 -0.71
N SER A 60 7.02 -6.76 -0.27
CA SER A 60 6.37 -5.65 -0.97
C SER A 60 6.15 -5.96 -2.44
N ASP A 61 5.62 -7.14 -2.70
CA ASP A 61 5.16 -7.55 -4.01
C ASP A 61 3.82 -6.85 -4.35
N ALA A 62 3.23 -7.26 -5.46
CA ALA A 62 1.97 -6.67 -5.90
C ALA A 62 0.83 -6.90 -4.89
N ASP A 63 0.76 -8.04 -4.22
CA ASP A 63 -0.33 -8.35 -3.30
C ASP A 63 -0.26 -7.43 -2.08
N SER A 64 0.89 -7.39 -1.41
CA SER A 64 1.15 -6.48 -0.29
C SER A 64 0.87 -5.00 -0.60
N ILE A 65 1.36 -4.49 -1.73
CA ILE A 65 1.19 -3.07 -2.09
C ILE A 65 -0.26 -2.76 -2.45
N ILE A 66 -0.90 -3.61 -3.27
CA ILE A 66 -2.27 -3.34 -3.73
C ILE A 66 -3.26 -3.54 -2.58
N SER A 67 -3.10 -4.59 -1.78
CA SER A 67 -3.94 -4.85 -0.61
C SER A 67 -3.86 -3.70 0.40
N SER A 68 -2.68 -3.13 0.65
CA SER A 68 -2.56 -1.98 1.56
C SER A 68 -3.26 -0.73 1.02
N ILE A 69 -3.11 -0.43 -0.28
CA ILE A 69 -3.80 0.68 -0.95
C ILE A 69 -5.32 0.50 -0.89
N CYS A 70 -5.81 -0.67 -1.27
CA CYS A 70 -7.24 -0.99 -1.30
C CYS A 70 -7.85 -0.90 0.09
N MET A 71 -7.22 -1.53 1.10
CA MET A 71 -7.74 -1.53 2.46
C MET A 71 -7.74 -0.12 3.07
N ALA A 72 -6.67 0.66 2.91
CA ALA A 72 -6.62 2.04 3.39
C ALA A 72 -7.71 2.91 2.74
N PHE A 73 -7.92 2.79 1.43
CA PHE A 73 -8.94 3.54 0.70
C PHE A 73 -10.36 3.15 1.14
N LEU A 74 -10.64 1.86 1.26
CA LEU A 74 -11.94 1.36 1.70
C LEU A 74 -12.23 1.77 3.14
N ARG A 75 -11.24 1.66 4.05
CA ARG A 75 -11.40 2.06 5.45
C ARG A 75 -11.66 3.54 5.61
N GLN A 76 -10.93 4.39 4.89
CA GLN A 76 -11.15 5.84 4.91
C GLN A 76 -12.58 6.23 4.52
N ARG A 77 -13.19 5.47 3.59
CA ARG A 77 -14.55 5.72 3.10
C ARG A 77 -15.62 5.16 4.03
N ALA A 78 -15.29 4.15 4.82
CA ALA A 78 -16.22 3.48 5.72
C ALA A 78 -16.40 4.21 7.06
N MET A 79 -15.51 5.15 7.40
CA MET A 79 -15.51 5.88 8.67
C MET A 79 -15.68 7.40 8.44
N PRO A 80 -16.13 8.18 9.44
CA PRO A 80 -16.27 9.65 9.32
C PRO A 80 -14.91 10.37 9.26
N ALA A 81 -14.70 11.24 8.28
CA ALA A 81 -13.39 11.84 7.98
C ALA A 81 -12.73 12.59 9.15
N GLU A 82 -13.50 13.14 10.09
CA GLU A 82 -12.94 13.88 11.23
C GLU A 82 -12.30 12.98 12.31
N SER A 83 -12.50 11.67 12.24
CA SER A 83 -12.10 10.72 13.28
C SER A 83 -10.82 9.94 12.99
N HIS A 84 -10.40 9.86 11.72
CA HIS A 84 -9.33 8.96 11.31
C HIS A 84 -8.67 9.41 10.01
N PHE A 85 -7.39 9.06 9.86
CA PHE A 85 -6.66 9.19 8.60
C PHE A 85 -6.03 7.84 8.26
N CYS A 86 -6.47 7.20 7.18
CA CYS A 86 -5.93 5.91 6.76
C CYS A 86 -4.85 6.10 5.69
N ALA A 87 -3.65 5.57 5.85
CA ALA A 87 -2.59 5.66 4.85
C ALA A 87 -1.97 4.29 4.53
N PRO A 88 -1.78 3.93 3.25
CA PRO A 88 -0.97 2.78 2.89
C PRO A 88 0.50 3.10 3.09
N TRP A 89 1.27 2.14 3.63
CA TRP A 89 2.70 2.28 3.85
C TRP A 89 3.47 1.08 3.27
N VAL A 90 4.22 1.36 2.21
CA VAL A 90 4.98 0.36 1.45
C VAL A 90 6.28 0.03 2.17
N GLN A 91 6.53 -1.26 2.42
CA GLN A 91 7.64 -1.70 3.27
C GLN A 91 9.00 -1.81 2.55
N CYS A 92 9.03 -1.84 1.22
CA CYS A 92 10.29 -1.67 0.49
C CYS A 92 10.74 -0.20 0.49
N ARG A 93 12.01 0.04 0.19
CA ARG A 93 12.50 1.41 -0.07
C ARG A 93 12.01 1.90 -1.42
N ARG A 94 11.85 3.21 -1.58
CA ARG A 94 11.43 3.83 -2.85
C ARG A 94 12.32 3.41 -4.03
N GLY A 95 13.63 3.34 -3.81
CA GLY A 95 14.60 2.88 -4.82
C GLY A 95 14.46 1.40 -5.23
N GLU A 96 13.85 0.57 -4.38
CA GLU A 96 13.68 -0.87 -4.58
C GLU A 96 12.40 -1.21 -5.37
N LEU A 97 11.48 -0.27 -5.61
CA LEU A 97 10.32 -0.58 -6.44
C LEU A 97 10.73 -0.87 -7.90
N LYS A 98 11.78 -0.22 -8.41
CA LYS A 98 12.24 -0.39 -9.80
C LYS A 98 12.69 -1.82 -10.12
N VAL A 99 13.16 -2.57 -9.12
CA VAL A 99 13.50 -3.99 -9.31
C VAL A 99 12.26 -4.90 -9.37
N ARG A 100 11.09 -4.37 -9.01
CA ARG A 100 9.77 -5.01 -9.08
C ARG A 100 8.98 -4.46 -10.28
N ALA A 101 9.57 -4.61 -11.47
CA ALA A 101 9.05 -4.01 -12.71
C ALA A 101 7.59 -4.39 -13.01
N GLU A 102 7.16 -5.60 -12.68
CA GLU A 102 5.78 -6.04 -12.84
C GLU A 102 4.81 -5.27 -11.94
N THR A 103 5.15 -5.10 -10.66
CA THR A 103 4.36 -4.31 -9.71
C THR A 103 4.30 -2.84 -10.12
N GLU A 104 5.43 -2.26 -10.54
CA GLU A 104 5.46 -0.89 -11.05
C GLU A 104 4.57 -0.72 -12.29
N ALA A 105 4.66 -1.66 -13.24
CA ALA A 105 3.83 -1.65 -14.44
C ALA A 105 2.33 -1.78 -14.09
N LEU A 106 1.98 -2.65 -13.15
CA LEU A 106 0.61 -2.86 -12.70
C LEU A 106 0.02 -1.59 -12.07
N LEU A 107 0.76 -0.92 -11.18
CA LEU A 107 0.34 0.36 -10.59
C LEU A 107 0.09 1.41 -11.67
N ARG A 108 1.01 1.55 -12.63
CA ARG A 108 0.87 2.51 -13.74
C ARG A 108 -0.30 2.18 -14.65
N CYS A 109 -0.53 0.90 -14.96
CA CYS A 109 -1.70 0.45 -15.71
C CYS A 109 -3.00 0.74 -14.96
N ALA A 110 -2.99 0.68 -13.64
CA ALA A 110 -4.08 1.11 -12.78
C ALA A 110 -4.14 2.63 -12.59
N GLY A 111 -3.36 3.45 -13.30
CA GLY A 111 -3.38 4.90 -13.17
C GLY A 111 -2.84 5.44 -11.83
N ILE A 112 -2.13 4.61 -11.07
CA ILE A 112 -1.46 4.98 -9.83
C ILE A 112 -0.02 5.35 -10.17
N ASP A 113 0.38 6.58 -9.88
CA ASP A 113 1.79 6.96 -9.94
C ASP A 113 2.49 6.47 -8.68
N PRO A 114 3.55 5.64 -8.79
CA PRO A 114 4.35 5.23 -7.63
C PRO A 114 4.93 6.39 -6.81
N ALA A 115 5.01 7.59 -7.38
CA ALA A 115 5.41 8.80 -6.67
C ALA A 115 4.41 9.23 -5.58
N TRP A 116 3.14 8.81 -5.65
CA TRP A 116 2.12 9.14 -4.64
C TRP A 116 2.16 8.21 -3.42
N LEU A 117 2.88 7.09 -3.52
CA LEU A 117 3.02 6.15 -2.42
C LEU A 117 4.09 6.63 -1.44
N VAL A 118 3.92 6.24 -0.17
CA VAL A 118 4.91 6.44 0.89
C VAL A 118 5.58 5.11 1.18
N TYR A 119 6.90 5.12 1.14
CA TYR A 119 7.77 3.97 1.32
C TYR A 119 8.45 4.01 2.69
N ARG A 120 9.06 2.90 3.06
CA ARG A 120 9.77 2.74 4.34
C ARG A 120 10.83 3.82 4.61
N ASP A 121 11.48 4.33 3.57
CA ASP A 121 12.53 5.36 3.68
C ASP A 121 12.01 6.81 3.61
N ASP A 122 10.73 7.02 3.31
CA ASP A 122 10.14 8.37 3.30
C ASP A 122 9.60 8.80 4.67
N TRP A 123 9.33 7.83 5.55
CA TRP A 123 8.73 8.06 6.85
C TRP A 123 9.29 7.08 7.87
N GLN A 124 9.68 7.61 9.02
CA GLN A 124 9.87 6.83 10.21
C GLN A 124 8.65 7.07 11.08
N LEU A 125 8.09 6.02 11.68
CA LEU A 125 7.03 6.20 12.67
C LEU A 125 7.45 7.28 13.67
N PRO A 126 6.53 8.18 14.06
CA PRO A 126 6.86 9.22 15.02
C PRO A 126 7.52 8.58 16.25
N LEU A 127 8.72 9.05 16.54
CA LEU A 127 9.61 8.55 17.59
C LEU A 127 9.08 8.80 19.01
N ASP A 128 7.91 9.45 19.15
CA ASP A 128 7.40 9.87 20.45
C ASP A 128 6.56 8.74 21.10
N PRO A 129 7.03 8.17 22.23
CA PRO A 129 6.25 7.22 23.04
C PRO A 129 4.97 7.83 23.64
N HIS A 130 4.72 9.13 23.46
CA HIS A 130 3.44 9.77 23.80
C HIS A 130 2.45 9.83 22.62
N SER A 131 2.87 9.48 21.40
CA SER A 131 1.97 9.21 20.27
C SER A 131 1.23 7.87 20.41
N HIS A 132 1.46 7.13 21.51
CA HIS A 132 0.68 5.95 21.87
C HIS A 132 -0.80 6.32 21.97
N GLY A 133 -1.59 5.82 21.02
CA GLY A 133 -3.02 6.12 20.87
C GLY A 133 -3.37 6.95 19.63
N GLU A 134 -2.38 7.55 18.97
CA GLU A 134 -2.57 8.32 17.73
C GLU A 134 -2.23 7.51 16.48
N VAL A 135 -1.55 6.36 16.60
CA VAL A 135 -1.21 5.49 15.46
C VAL A 135 -1.70 4.06 15.71
N VAL A 136 -2.34 3.50 14.70
CA VAL A 136 -2.90 2.15 14.67
C VAL A 136 -2.35 1.42 13.45
N LEU A 137 -1.86 0.19 13.63
CA LEU A 137 -1.31 -0.64 12.57
C LEU A 137 -2.33 -1.67 12.09
N ASN A 138 -2.45 -1.80 10.78
CA ASN A 138 -3.34 -2.72 10.09
C ASN A 138 -2.49 -3.56 9.14
N LEU A 139 -2.40 -4.86 9.40
CA LEU A 139 -1.55 -5.77 8.63
C LEU A 139 -2.34 -6.35 7.46
N VAL A 140 -1.72 -6.37 6.29
CA VAL A 140 -2.27 -7.04 5.11
C VAL A 140 -1.19 -7.96 4.53
N ASP A 141 -1.59 -9.13 4.03
CA ASP A 141 -0.66 -10.08 3.38
C ASP A 141 0.48 -10.59 4.31
N HIS A 142 0.30 -10.42 5.63
CA HIS A 142 1.03 -11.10 6.70
C HIS A 142 0.26 -10.99 8.02
N ASN A 143 0.65 -11.81 9.00
CA ASN A 143 0.10 -11.79 10.36
C ASN A 143 1.14 -11.55 11.46
N LYS A 144 2.35 -11.14 11.09
CA LYS A 144 3.44 -10.87 12.02
C LYS A 144 4.27 -9.69 11.56
N LEU A 145 4.49 -8.74 12.46
CA LEU A 145 5.46 -7.68 12.25
C LEU A 145 6.87 -8.25 12.18
N SER A 146 7.55 -7.94 11.09
CA SER A 146 8.96 -8.22 10.94
C SER A 146 9.78 -7.27 11.81
N GLN A 147 10.53 -7.80 12.77
CA GLN A 147 11.52 -7.01 13.51
C GLN A 147 12.74 -6.63 12.65
N GLN A 148 12.73 -6.95 11.35
CA GLN A 148 13.82 -6.60 10.44
C GLN A 148 13.72 -5.14 10.01
N GLY A 149 14.05 -4.23 10.93
CA GLY A 149 14.50 -2.88 10.58
C GLY A 149 14.17 -1.81 11.61
N ASP A 150 15.01 -0.78 11.64
CA ASP A 150 14.98 0.35 12.59
C ASP A 150 13.78 1.31 12.44
N HIS A 151 12.72 0.90 11.74
CA HIS A 151 11.59 1.76 11.35
C HIS A 151 10.30 1.48 12.11
N LEU A 152 10.19 0.30 12.75
CA LEU A 152 9.14 -0.04 13.69
C LEU A 152 9.73 -0.05 15.11
N HIS A 153 9.01 0.55 16.05
CA HIS A 153 9.41 0.60 17.46
C HIS A 153 8.85 -0.57 18.25
N ASP A 154 9.37 -0.81 19.46
CA ASP A 154 8.95 -1.89 20.36
C ASP A 154 7.43 -1.89 20.62
N TRP A 155 6.78 -0.72 20.59
CA TRP A 155 5.34 -0.56 20.78
C TRP A 155 4.48 -1.01 19.60
N ALA A 156 5.08 -1.24 18.42
CA ALA A 156 4.34 -1.53 17.20
C ALA A 156 3.50 -2.81 17.32
N ASP A 157 3.96 -3.79 18.10
CA ASP A 157 3.22 -5.03 18.34
C ASP A 157 1.87 -4.76 19.03
N ASP A 158 1.86 -3.88 20.03
CA ASP A 158 0.65 -3.48 20.78
C ASP A 158 -0.29 -2.57 19.97
N ALA A 159 0.20 -1.98 18.88
CA ALA A 159 -0.58 -1.09 18.02
C ALA A 159 -1.29 -1.80 16.87
N VAL A 160 -1.12 -3.11 16.71
CA VAL A 160 -1.82 -3.89 15.68
C VAL A 160 -3.30 -4.04 16.05
N GLU A 161 -4.19 -3.48 15.22
CA GLU A 161 -5.65 -3.53 15.41
C GLU A 161 -6.31 -4.64 14.59
N ALA A 162 -5.84 -4.85 13.36
CA ALA A 162 -6.47 -5.77 12.43
C ALA A 162 -5.47 -6.43 11.48
N ILE A 163 -5.79 -7.64 11.05
CA ILE A 163 -4.98 -8.47 10.16
C ILE A 163 -5.88 -9.03 9.06
N TRP A 164 -5.49 -8.82 7.80
CA TRP A 164 -6.09 -9.47 6.62
C TRP A 164 -5.00 -10.24 5.87
N ASP A 165 -4.93 -11.53 6.15
CA ASP A 165 -3.86 -12.38 5.65
C ASP A 165 -4.40 -13.72 5.14
N HIS A 166 -3.68 -14.29 4.18
CA HIS A 166 -3.95 -15.58 3.57
C HIS A 166 -2.86 -16.62 3.84
N HIS A 167 -1.79 -16.24 4.55
CA HIS A 167 -0.75 -17.15 5.04
C HIS A 167 -1.22 -17.94 6.29
N PRO A 168 -0.49 -19.00 6.68
CA PRO A 168 -0.73 -19.68 7.95
C PRO A 168 -0.60 -18.71 9.14
N ASP A 169 -1.56 -18.78 10.04
CA ASP A 169 -1.60 -17.97 11.26
C ASP A 169 -0.45 -18.36 12.22
N LEU A 170 0.36 -17.37 12.61
CA LEU A 170 1.48 -17.54 13.53
C LEU A 170 1.10 -17.27 15.00
N GLY A 171 -0.16 -16.92 15.30
CA GLY A 171 -0.64 -16.65 16.65
C GLY A 171 -0.02 -15.40 17.29
N CYS A 172 0.41 -14.43 16.48
CA CYS A 172 0.97 -13.16 16.94
C CYS A 172 -0.15 -12.15 17.25
N HIS A 173 0.16 -11.09 18.00
CA HIS A 173 -0.76 -9.97 18.30
C HIS A 173 -2.07 -10.37 19.00
N MET A 174 -2.06 -11.51 19.70
CA MET A 174 -3.17 -11.93 20.55
C MET A 174 -3.20 -11.07 21.81
N VAL A 175 -4.35 -10.49 22.13
CA VAL A 175 -4.55 -9.79 23.40
C VAL A 175 -4.37 -10.80 24.53
N SER A 176 -3.43 -10.54 25.43
CA SER A 176 -3.31 -11.33 26.66
C SER A 176 -4.56 -11.09 27.51
N GLU A 177 -5.32 -12.14 27.81
CA GLU A 177 -6.46 -12.10 28.76
C GLU A 177 -6.02 -11.74 30.19
#